data_AF-A0A6L8FSF3-F1
#
_entry.id   AF-A0A6L8FSF3-F1
#
_cell.length_a   1.000
_cell.length_b   1.000
_cell.length_c   1.000
_cell.angle_alpha   90.00
_cell.angle_beta   90.00
_cell.angle_gamma   90.00
#
_symmetry.space_group_name_H-M   'P 1'
#
loop_
_entity.id
_entity.type
_entity.pdbx_description
1 polymer ?
#
loop_
_entity_poly.entity_id
_entity_poly.type
_entity_poly.pdbx_seq_one_letter_code
_entity_poly.pdbx_strand_id
1 'polypeptide(L)'
;MGSIATDDIRAMPCYSIPEAAHYLRIPETTLRSWVRGRKYPTSGGDQFFQPVIELPDDSQNLLSFINLVEIHVLDAIRRDHRISLHKVRIAIDFIKEELKSDLPLAYHKLETDGLDLFVEEYGQLINVSQAGQLVLRNLLQAHLRRIDRDSAGYARRLYPFTRKRLGQQFIEEPKAIVIDPRISFGRPVLVGTGIPTAIIAERYKDGEAIGALADDYGRPTLEIEEAIRCELYTRAA
;
A
#
# COMPACT_ATOMS: atom_id res chain seq x y z
N MET A 1 -0.67 21.76 10.67
CA MET A 1 -0.16 20.37 10.69
C MET A 1 -0.99 19.59 9.70
N GLY A 2 -0.37 18.76 8.87
CA GLY A 2 -1.10 17.93 7.90
C GLY A 2 -1.90 16.86 8.63
N SER A 3 -3.13 17.18 9.02
CA SER A 3 -4.08 16.26 9.61
C SER A 3 -5.29 16.15 8.68
N ILE A 4 -5.89 14.98 8.61
CA ILE A 4 -7.13 14.78 7.85
C ILE A 4 -8.29 14.82 8.83
N ALA A 5 -9.38 15.48 8.45
CA ALA A 5 -10.54 15.59 9.33
C ALA A 5 -11.16 14.19 9.57
N THR A 6 -11.66 13.94 10.77
CA THR A 6 -12.19 12.63 11.18
C THR A 6 -13.44 12.22 10.38
N ASP A 7 -14.15 13.19 9.82
CA ASP A 7 -15.31 13.01 8.93
C ASP A 7 -14.93 12.85 7.45
N ASP A 8 -13.64 12.92 7.11
CA ASP A 8 -13.16 12.66 5.76
C ASP A 8 -13.32 11.17 5.44
N ILE A 9 -14.00 10.87 4.34
CA ILE A 9 -14.19 9.50 3.82
C ILE A 9 -12.89 8.70 3.67
N ARG A 10 -11.75 9.37 3.51
CA ARG A 10 -10.43 8.73 3.40
C ARG A 10 -9.92 8.19 4.73
N ALA A 11 -10.36 8.80 5.84
CA ALA A 11 -10.01 8.42 7.21
C ALA A 11 -11.01 7.43 7.82
N MET A 12 -12.17 7.22 7.19
CA MET A 12 -13.18 6.30 7.69
C MET A 12 -12.69 4.84 7.65
N PRO A 13 -13.00 4.03 8.68
CA PRO A 13 -12.69 2.61 8.71
C PRO A 13 -13.52 1.85 7.66
N CYS A 14 -12.88 1.28 6.64
CA CYS A 14 -13.57 0.61 5.53
C CYS A 14 -12.99 -0.75 5.13
N TYR A 15 -11.76 -1.08 5.53
CA TYR A 15 -11.06 -2.28 5.06
C TYR A 15 -10.66 -3.17 6.23
N SER A 16 -10.97 -4.45 6.15
CA SER A 16 -10.39 -5.43 7.07
C SER A 16 -8.90 -5.66 6.75
N ILE A 17 -8.16 -6.18 7.73
CA ILE A 17 -6.75 -6.59 7.55
C ILE A 17 -6.59 -7.58 6.39
N PRO A 18 -7.44 -8.62 6.23
CA PRO A 18 -7.37 -9.54 5.09
C PRO A 18 -7.63 -8.87 3.74
N GLU A 19 -8.58 -7.94 3.64
CA GLU A 19 -8.85 -7.19 2.40
C GLU A 19 -7.67 -6.31 2.02
N ALA A 20 -7.13 -5.55 2.98
CA ALA A 20 -5.94 -4.72 2.76
C ALA A 20 -4.74 -5.57 2.33
N ALA A 21 -4.53 -6.72 2.97
CA ALA A 21 -3.46 -7.66 2.65
C ALA A 21 -3.61 -8.20 1.22
N HIS A 22 -4.84 -8.53 0.84
CA HIS A 22 -5.17 -8.97 -0.50
C HIS A 22 -4.89 -7.89 -1.56
N TYR A 23 -5.48 -6.69 -1.40
CA TYR A 23 -5.34 -5.59 -2.36
C TYR A 23 -3.90 -5.10 -2.51
N LEU A 24 -3.14 -5.06 -1.41
CA LEU A 24 -1.74 -4.63 -1.44
C LEU A 24 -0.77 -5.78 -1.73
N ARG A 25 -1.27 -7.02 -1.82
CA ARG A 25 -0.50 -8.25 -2.03
C ARG A 25 0.59 -8.49 -1.00
N ILE A 26 0.27 -8.17 0.26
CA ILE A 26 1.15 -8.36 1.41
C ILE A 26 0.66 -9.59 2.16
N PRO A 27 1.54 -10.49 2.65
CA PRO A 27 1.10 -11.60 3.48
C PRO A 27 0.28 -11.09 4.68
N GLU A 28 -0.90 -11.67 4.92
CA GLU A 28 -1.82 -11.20 5.97
C GLU A 28 -1.16 -11.15 7.34
N THR A 29 -0.33 -12.13 7.67
CA THR A 29 0.44 -12.18 8.93
C THR A 29 1.41 -11.00 9.06
N THR A 30 1.99 -10.54 7.95
CA THR A 30 2.89 -9.39 7.91
C THR A 30 2.11 -8.11 8.13
N LEU A 31 1.03 -7.88 7.38
CA LEU A 31 0.19 -6.69 7.55
C LEU A 31 -0.44 -6.64 8.95
N ARG A 32 -0.94 -7.78 9.45
CA ARG A 32 -1.45 -7.90 10.81
C ARG A 32 -0.40 -7.50 11.83
N SER A 33 0.86 -7.89 11.65
CA SER A 33 1.93 -7.48 12.56
C SER A 33 2.14 -5.96 12.55
N TRP A 34 2.07 -5.31 11.39
CA TRP A 34 2.25 -3.85 11.28
C TRP A 34 1.12 -3.07 11.94
N VAL A 35 -0.10 -3.63 11.95
CA VAL A 35 -1.29 -2.99 12.52
C VAL A 35 -1.48 -3.33 14.02
N ARG A 36 -1.13 -4.53 14.45
CA ARG A 36 -1.41 -5.03 15.82
C ARG A 36 -0.19 -5.26 16.68
N GLY A 37 0.98 -5.17 16.09
CA GLY A 37 2.16 -5.70 16.72
C GLY A 37 2.17 -7.23 16.72
N ARG A 38 3.23 -7.79 17.31
CA ARG A 38 3.42 -9.25 17.45
C ARG A 38 4.44 -9.56 18.54
N LYS A 39 4.18 -10.57 19.37
CA LYS A 39 5.23 -11.14 20.24
C LYS A 39 6.20 -11.98 19.42
N TYR A 40 7.49 -11.82 19.66
CA TYR A 40 8.54 -12.66 19.08
C TYR A 40 9.57 -13.06 20.15
N PRO A 41 10.09 -14.30 20.08
CA PRO A 41 11.05 -14.77 21.06
C PRO A 41 12.42 -14.13 20.85
N THR A 42 13.11 -13.82 21.95
CA THR A 42 14.51 -13.38 21.95
C THR A 42 15.30 -14.13 23.01
N SER A 43 16.63 -14.02 22.98
CA SER A 43 17.53 -14.62 23.99
C SER A 43 17.24 -14.13 25.42
N GLY A 44 16.59 -12.96 25.58
CA GLY A 44 16.18 -12.39 26.86
C GLY A 44 14.70 -12.59 27.20
N GLY A 45 13.97 -13.45 26.46
CA GLY A 45 12.53 -13.67 26.62
C GLY A 45 11.70 -13.11 25.46
N ASP A 46 10.37 -13.18 25.58
CA ASP A 46 9.46 -12.65 24.56
C ASP A 46 9.51 -11.11 24.51
N GLN A 47 9.77 -10.56 23.32
CA GLN A 47 9.63 -9.12 23.05
C GLN A 47 8.34 -8.85 22.27
N PHE A 48 7.78 -7.66 22.45
CA PHE A 48 6.59 -7.23 21.71
C PHE A 48 6.97 -6.22 20.62
N PHE A 49 6.68 -6.57 19.38
CA PHE A 49 6.71 -5.66 18.25
C PHE A 49 5.53 -4.70 18.37
N GLN A 50 5.79 -3.40 18.49
CA GLN A 50 4.75 -2.37 18.48
C GLN A 50 4.21 -2.14 17.06
N PRO A 51 2.91 -1.80 16.89
CA PRO A 51 2.36 -1.35 15.62
C PRO A 51 3.16 -0.21 14.99
N VAL A 52 3.13 -0.13 13.67
CA VAL A 52 3.71 0.96 12.85
C VAL A 52 2.60 1.73 12.14
N ILE A 53 1.42 1.12 11.98
CA ILE A 53 0.24 1.74 11.38
C ILE A 53 -0.78 1.94 12.50
N GLU A 54 -1.19 3.18 12.70
CA GLU A 54 -2.23 3.55 13.66
C GLU A 54 -3.61 3.37 13.03
N LEU A 55 -4.53 2.76 13.77
CA LEU A 55 -5.90 2.59 13.32
C LEU A 55 -6.72 3.86 13.59
N PRO A 56 -7.72 4.18 12.74
CA PRO A 56 -8.64 5.28 13.01
C PRO A 56 -9.48 5.04 14.26
N ASP A 57 -9.85 3.77 14.50
CA ASP A 57 -10.61 3.31 15.64
C ASP A 57 -10.15 1.90 16.05
N ASP A 58 -9.53 1.80 17.22
CA ASP A 58 -9.01 0.55 17.78
C ASP A 58 -10.11 -0.49 18.07
N SER A 59 -11.37 -0.06 18.24
CA SER A 59 -12.48 -0.96 18.57
C SER A 59 -13.03 -1.70 17.35
N GLN A 60 -13.00 -1.06 16.17
CA GLN A 60 -13.58 -1.62 14.95
C GLN A 60 -12.64 -2.56 14.20
N ASN A 61 -11.33 -2.46 14.46
CA ASN A 61 -10.32 -3.26 13.82
C ASN A 61 -10.25 -3.14 12.28
N LEU A 62 -10.67 -1.99 11.77
CA LEU A 62 -10.73 -1.67 10.35
C LEU A 62 -9.73 -0.58 10.00
N LEU A 63 -9.13 -0.71 8.82
CA LEU A 63 -8.21 0.22 8.22
C LEU A 63 -8.99 1.26 7.40
N SER A 64 -8.46 2.47 7.35
CA SER A 64 -8.91 3.51 6.43
C SER A 64 -8.19 3.45 5.08
N PHE A 65 -8.64 4.25 4.12
CA PHE A 65 -7.91 4.42 2.86
C PHE A 65 -6.54 5.06 3.08
N ILE A 66 -6.42 6.00 4.02
CA ILE A 66 -5.12 6.56 4.41
C ILE A 66 -4.18 5.44 4.87
N ASN A 67 -4.67 4.51 5.71
CA ASN A 67 -3.83 3.40 6.15
C ASN A 67 -3.42 2.48 4.99
N LEU A 68 -4.28 2.25 3.99
CA LEU A 68 -3.88 1.50 2.79
C LEU A 68 -2.70 2.18 2.07
N VAL A 69 -2.72 3.52 1.97
CA VAL A 69 -1.65 4.29 1.35
C VAL A 69 -0.36 4.20 2.17
N GLU A 70 -0.44 4.33 3.51
CA GLU A 70 0.72 4.20 4.38
C GLU A 70 1.33 2.79 4.30
N ILE A 71 0.49 1.76 4.33
CA ILE A 71 0.93 0.35 4.20
C ILE A 71 1.57 0.12 2.83
N HIS A 72 1.01 0.69 1.76
CA HIS A 72 1.59 0.59 0.41
C HIS A 72 3.00 1.21 0.35
N VAL A 73 3.22 2.36 0.99
CA VAL A 73 4.55 2.97 1.07
C VAL A 73 5.48 2.16 1.98
N LEU A 74 4.97 1.67 3.12
CA LEU A 74 5.72 0.81 4.05
C LEU A 74 6.20 -0.49 3.40
N ASP A 75 5.41 -1.08 2.51
CA ASP A 75 5.80 -2.27 1.75
C ASP A 75 7.04 -2.03 0.89
N ALA A 76 7.17 -0.84 0.30
CA ALA A 76 8.34 -0.45 -0.47
C ALA A 76 9.63 -0.49 0.39
N ILE A 77 9.53 -0.01 1.63
CA ILE A 77 10.64 0.05 2.60
C ILE A 77 11.00 -1.36 3.08
N ARG A 78 10.00 -2.21 3.26
CA ARG A 78 10.11 -3.53 3.92
C ARG A 78 10.41 -4.69 2.98
N ARG A 79 10.55 -4.42 1.68
CA ARG A 79 10.75 -5.44 0.66
C ARG A 79 12.01 -6.29 0.85
N ASP A 80 13.06 -5.74 1.46
CA ASP A 80 14.17 -6.55 1.97
C ASP A 80 13.87 -6.97 3.42
N HIS A 81 13.40 -8.20 3.58
CA HIS A 81 12.95 -8.76 4.86
C HIS A 81 14.04 -8.83 5.95
N ARG A 82 15.30 -8.52 5.59
CA ARG A 82 16.45 -8.57 6.51
C ARG A 82 16.58 -7.34 7.42
N ILE A 83 15.74 -6.32 7.24
CA ILE A 83 15.87 -5.05 7.97
C ILE A 83 14.88 -4.98 9.15
N SER A 84 15.37 -4.51 10.30
CA SER A 84 14.55 -4.35 11.51
C SER A 84 13.48 -3.27 11.37
N LEU A 85 12.22 -3.62 11.65
CA LEU A 85 11.10 -2.67 11.71
C LEU A 85 11.28 -1.58 12.77
N HIS A 86 12.12 -1.81 13.79
CA HIS A 86 12.46 -0.76 14.75
C HIS A 86 13.13 0.43 14.07
N LYS A 87 14.05 0.17 13.12
CA LYS A 87 14.74 1.21 12.36
C LYS A 87 13.78 1.92 11.40
N VAL A 88 12.81 1.19 10.85
CA VAL A 88 11.74 1.79 10.03
C VAL A 88 10.93 2.78 10.86
N ARG A 89 10.57 2.42 12.09
CA ARG A 89 9.84 3.33 13.00
C ARG A 89 10.65 4.59 13.31
N ILE A 90 11.94 4.45 13.64
CA ILE A 90 12.82 5.61 13.88
C ILE A 90 12.82 6.56 12.66
N ALA A 91 12.95 6.03 11.45
CA ALA A 91 12.92 6.85 10.23
C ALA A 91 11.55 7.50 9.96
N ILE A 92 10.45 6.82 10.30
CA ILE A 92 9.09 7.39 10.20
C ILE A 92 8.91 8.51 11.22
N ASP A 93 9.33 8.30 12.47
CA ASP A 93 9.24 9.30 13.55
C ASP A 93 10.05 10.55 13.18
N PHE A 94 11.25 10.36 12.63
CA PHE A 94 12.07 11.45 12.11
C PHE A 94 11.35 12.26 11.03
N ILE A 95 10.79 11.60 10.01
CA ILE A 95 10.03 12.28 8.96
C ILE A 95 8.75 12.94 9.49
N LYS A 96 8.10 12.36 10.50
CA LYS A 96 6.92 12.95 11.14
C LYS A 96 7.24 14.34 11.71
N GLU A 97 8.37 14.44 12.42
CA GLU A 97 8.87 15.70 13.00
C GLU A 97 9.28 16.71 11.92
N GLU A 98 10.07 16.26 10.93
CA GLU A 98 10.58 17.11 9.86
C GLU A 98 9.47 17.68 8.97
N LEU A 99 8.48 16.86 8.60
CA LEU A 99 7.36 17.27 7.75
C LEU A 99 6.20 17.90 8.54
N LYS A 100 6.21 17.84 9.88
CA LYS A 100 5.14 18.33 10.78
C LYS A 100 3.76 17.80 10.37
N SER A 101 3.70 16.49 10.15
CA SER A 101 2.54 15.79 9.59
C SER A 101 2.29 14.50 10.33
N ASP A 102 1.05 14.26 10.78
CA ASP A 102 0.68 13.04 11.51
C ASP A 102 0.61 11.80 10.61
N LEU A 103 0.54 12.01 9.29
CA LEU A 103 0.46 10.97 8.27
C LEU A 103 1.67 11.03 7.33
N PRO A 104 2.91 10.88 7.83
CA PRO A 104 4.12 11.14 7.06
C PRO A 104 4.20 10.28 5.79
N LEU A 105 3.69 9.04 5.82
CA LEU A 105 3.74 8.12 4.68
C LEU A 105 2.67 8.37 3.61
N ALA A 106 1.54 8.98 3.96
CA ALA A 106 0.45 9.25 3.03
C ALA A 106 0.46 10.70 2.46
N TYR A 107 1.31 11.57 3.00
CA TYR A 107 1.32 13.00 2.66
C TYR A 107 2.26 13.33 1.49
N HIS A 108 1.89 14.28 0.63
CA HIS A 108 2.69 14.65 -0.56
C HIS A 108 4.11 15.11 -0.24
N LYS A 109 4.34 15.69 0.94
CA LYS A 109 5.66 16.18 1.33
C LYS A 109 6.69 15.06 1.41
N LEU A 110 6.28 13.82 1.64
CA LEU A 110 7.20 12.69 1.55
C LEU A 110 7.76 12.53 0.13
N GLU A 111 6.97 12.75 -0.92
CA GLU A 111 7.47 12.59 -2.30
C GLU A 111 8.34 13.75 -2.76
N THR A 112 8.05 14.96 -2.28
CA THR A 112 8.69 16.20 -2.74
C THR A 112 9.92 16.56 -1.93
N ASP A 113 9.79 16.54 -0.60
CA ASP A 113 10.81 17.05 0.32
C ASP A 113 11.43 15.93 1.19
N GLY A 114 10.62 14.91 1.51
CA GLY A 114 10.96 13.90 2.51
C GLY A 114 11.60 12.63 1.97
N LEU A 115 11.59 12.39 0.65
CA LEU A 115 12.04 11.11 0.08
C LEU A 115 13.54 10.95 0.27
N ASP A 116 14.29 11.99 -0.07
CA ASP A 116 15.75 11.99 0.00
C ASP A 116 16.20 11.95 1.45
N LEU A 117 15.55 12.77 2.29
CA LEU A 117 15.74 12.81 3.73
C LEU A 117 15.47 11.44 4.38
N PHE A 118 14.38 10.77 4.00
CA PHE A 118 14.04 9.44 4.50
C PHE A 118 15.08 8.40 4.05
N VAL A 119 15.49 8.43 2.77
CA VAL A 119 16.45 7.48 2.22
C VAL A 119 17.82 7.64 2.88
N GLU A 120 18.24 8.87 3.14
CA GLU A 120 19.49 9.18 3.83
C GLU A 120 19.46 8.70 5.28
N GLU A 121 18.46 9.13 6.06
CA GLU A 121 18.32 8.74 7.47
C GLU A 121 18.19 7.21 7.62
N TYR A 122 17.26 6.61 6.86
CA TYR A 122 17.05 5.18 6.92
C TYR A 122 18.28 4.41 6.44
N GLY A 123 18.94 4.87 5.36
CA GLY A 123 20.16 4.29 4.82
C GLY A 123 21.31 4.25 5.84
N GLN A 124 21.46 5.32 6.64
CA GLN A 124 22.41 5.38 7.75
C GLN A 124 22.04 4.38 8.86
N LEU A 125 20.77 4.35 9.27
CA LEU A 125 20.30 3.43 10.31
C LEU A 125 20.60 1.97 9.98
N ILE A 126 20.49 1.59 8.70
CA ILE A 126 20.65 0.20 8.25
C ILE A 126 22.04 -0.09 7.67
N ASN A 127 22.93 0.90 7.66
CA ASN A 127 24.29 0.83 7.11
C ASN A 127 24.31 0.29 5.66
N VAL A 128 23.44 0.83 4.80
CA VAL A 128 23.35 0.43 3.40
C VAL A 128 24.22 1.33 2.51
N SER A 129 24.90 0.71 1.55
CA SER A 129 25.76 1.39 0.57
C SER A 129 24.97 2.40 -0.28
N GLN A 130 25.66 3.34 -0.92
CA GLN A 130 25.01 4.29 -1.82
C GLN A 130 24.23 3.61 -2.95
N ALA A 131 24.75 2.50 -3.48
CA ALA A 131 24.03 1.71 -4.48
C ALA A 131 22.71 1.15 -3.91
N GLY A 132 22.70 0.68 -2.66
CA GLY A 132 21.48 0.21 -2.01
C GLY A 132 20.50 1.34 -1.67
N GLN A 133 20.99 2.53 -1.33
CA GLN A 133 20.15 3.72 -1.14
C GLN A 133 19.47 4.15 -2.44
N LEU A 134 20.17 4.06 -3.58
CA LEU A 134 19.59 4.31 -4.91
C LEU A 134 18.48 3.29 -5.24
N VAL A 135 18.69 2.01 -4.92
CA VAL A 135 17.66 0.98 -5.09
C VAL A 135 16.44 1.29 -4.23
N LEU A 136 16.63 1.62 -2.94
CA LEU A 136 15.54 2.00 -2.04
C LEU A 136 14.76 3.21 -2.57
N ARG A 137 15.47 4.25 -3.02
CA ARG A 137 14.89 5.45 -3.61
C ARG A 137 14.00 5.10 -4.81
N ASN A 138 14.50 4.27 -5.73
CA ASN A 138 13.75 3.85 -6.91
C ASN A 138 12.48 3.05 -6.54
N LEU A 139 12.59 2.16 -5.53
CA LEU A 139 11.45 1.39 -5.04
C LEU A 139 10.38 2.31 -4.42
N LEU A 140 10.80 3.23 -3.55
CA LEU A 140 9.91 4.21 -2.93
C LEU A 140 9.24 5.10 -3.97
N GLN A 141 10.01 5.64 -4.91
CA GLN A 141 9.48 6.48 -5.99
C GLN A 141 8.46 5.71 -6.84
N ALA A 142 8.71 4.43 -7.14
CA ALA A 142 7.75 3.60 -7.88
C ALA A 142 6.43 3.40 -7.11
N HIS A 143 6.48 3.28 -5.78
CA HIS A 143 5.27 3.19 -4.94
C HIS A 143 4.55 4.54 -4.83
N LEU A 144 5.29 5.64 -4.64
CA LEU A 144 4.73 6.99 -4.56
C LEU A 144 4.03 7.39 -5.85
N ARG A 145 4.59 7.02 -7.01
CA ARG A 145 3.94 7.21 -8.34
C ARG A 145 2.60 6.47 -8.47
N ARG A 146 2.27 5.51 -7.61
CA ARG A 146 0.96 4.84 -7.58
C ARG A 146 -0.10 5.61 -6.79
N ILE A 147 0.25 6.74 -6.21
CA ILE A 147 -0.67 7.54 -5.40
C ILE A 147 -1.04 8.78 -6.21
N ASP A 148 -2.31 8.88 -6.55
CA ASP A 148 -2.91 10.12 -7.06
C ASP A 148 -3.28 11.00 -5.87
N ARG A 149 -2.95 12.29 -5.93
CA ARG A 149 -3.20 13.23 -4.83
C ARG A 149 -4.15 14.34 -5.28
N ASP A 150 -4.86 14.93 -4.33
CA ASP A 150 -5.67 16.11 -4.57
C ASP A 150 -4.82 17.40 -4.58
N SER A 151 -5.46 18.54 -4.83
CA SER A 151 -4.80 19.86 -4.85
C SER A 151 -4.24 20.28 -3.49
N ALA A 152 -4.70 19.67 -2.39
CA ALA A 152 -4.17 19.88 -1.05
C ALA A 152 -3.01 18.92 -0.72
N GLY A 153 -2.65 18.03 -1.64
CA GLY A 153 -1.55 17.10 -1.51
C GLY A 153 -1.86 15.88 -0.63
N TYR A 154 -3.14 15.55 -0.43
CA TYR A 154 -3.54 14.32 0.24
C TYR A 154 -3.82 13.22 -0.78
N ALA A 155 -3.53 11.97 -0.41
CA ALA A 155 -3.89 10.82 -1.22
C ALA A 155 -5.39 10.83 -1.54
N ARG A 156 -5.71 10.60 -2.81
CA ARG A 156 -7.08 10.56 -3.34
C ARG A 156 -7.38 9.23 -4.01
N ARG A 157 -6.40 8.65 -4.71
CA ARG A 157 -6.51 7.33 -5.32
C ARG A 157 -5.23 6.55 -5.16
N LEU A 158 -5.36 5.24 -5.06
CA LEU A 158 -4.24 4.31 -5.06
C LEU A 158 -4.38 3.35 -6.24
N TYR A 159 -3.31 3.20 -7.02
CA TYR A 159 -3.22 2.22 -8.10
C TYR A 159 -2.43 0.99 -7.61
N PRO A 160 -3.08 -0.05 -7.06
CA PRO A 160 -2.37 -1.21 -6.51
C PRO A 160 -1.56 -1.93 -7.59
N PHE A 161 -0.50 -2.62 -7.17
CA PHE A 161 0.23 -3.54 -8.05
C PHE A 161 -0.49 -4.89 -8.09
N THR A 162 -0.78 -5.37 -9.29
CA THR A 162 -1.56 -6.58 -9.57
C THR A 162 -0.71 -7.76 -10.01
N ARG A 163 0.60 -7.56 -10.27
CA ARG A 163 1.52 -8.65 -10.66
C ARG A 163 2.53 -8.99 -9.56
N LYS A 164 3.17 -10.15 -9.70
CA LYS A 164 4.22 -10.56 -8.75
C LYS A 164 5.38 -9.59 -8.92
N ARG A 165 5.75 -8.93 -7.82
CA ARG A 165 6.78 -7.89 -7.83
C ARG A 165 8.17 -8.55 -7.80
N LEU A 166 8.65 -9.05 -8.94
CA LEU A 166 9.99 -9.62 -9.12
C LEU A 166 10.94 -8.63 -9.80
N GLY A 167 12.10 -8.36 -9.18
CA GLY A 167 13.09 -7.41 -9.71
C GLY A 167 12.57 -5.97 -9.82
N GLN A 168 13.12 -5.18 -10.75
CA GLN A 168 12.69 -3.80 -11.05
C GLN A 168 11.56 -3.73 -12.09
N GLN A 169 11.14 -4.86 -12.66
CA GLN A 169 10.18 -4.91 -13.78
C GLN A 169 8.76 -4.46 -13.38
N PHE A 170 8.43 -4.46 -12.08
CA PHE A 170 7.13 -4.02 -11.58
C PHE A 170 6.91 -2.50 -11.65
N ILE A 171 7.99 -1.71 -11.83
CA ILE A 171 7.93 -0.24 -11.86
C ILE A 171 7.00 0.24 -12.97
N GLU A 172 6.98 -0.47 -14.11
CA GLU A 172 6.18 -0.16 -15.30
C GLU A 172 4.86 -0.94 -15.37
N GLU A 173 4.40 -1.55 -14.27
CA GLU A 173 3.10 -2.24 -14.27
C GLU A 173 1.96 -1.28 -14.65
N PRO A 174 0.95 -1.72 -15.43
CA PRO A 174 -0.16 -0.85 -15.80
C PRO A 174 -0.95 -0.38 -14.57
N LYS A 175 -1.48 0.84 -14.64
CA LYS A 175 -2.42 1.40 -13.67
C LYS A 175 -3.86 1.12 -14.10
N ALA A 176 -4.20 -0.14 -14.35
CA ALA A 176 -5.53 -0.54 -14.81
C ALA A 176 -6.56 -0.55 -13.68
N ILE A 177 -6.11 -0.79 -12.45
CA ILE A 177 -6.95 -0.91 -11.26
C ILE A 177 -6.74 0.29 -10.35
N VAL A 178 -7.82 0.78 -9.74
CA VAL A 178 -7.79 1.89 -8.79
C VAL A 178 -8.67 1.62 -7.57
N ILE A 179 -8.18 2.10 -6.43
CA ILE A 179 -8.90 2.19 -5.16
C ILE A 179 -9.15 3.69 -4.93
N ASP A 180 -10.42 4.09 -4.92
CA ASP A 180 -10.88 5.45 -4.67
C ASP A 180 -12.02 5.38 -3.65
N PRO A 181 -11.90 5.97 -2.44
CA PRO A 181 -12.94 5.89 -1.40
C PRO A 181 -14.31 6.41 -1.85
N ARG A 182 -14.38 7.22 -2.90
CA ARG A 182 -15.62 7.77 -3.46
C ARG A 182 -16.32 6.82 -4.42
N ILE A 183 -15.68 5.72 -4.82
CA ILE A 183 -16.18 4.78 -5.82
C ILE A 183 -16.22 3.39 -5.20
N SER A 184 -17.36 2.70 -5.32
CA SER A 184 -17.52 1.32 -4.83
C SER A 184 -17.07 1.13 -3.37
N PHE A 185 -17.29 2.15 -2.53
CA PHE A 185 -16.84 2.18 -1.12
C PHE A 185 -15.34 1.88 -0.94
N GLY A 186 -14.52 2.31 -1.92
CA GLY A 186 -13.08 2.08 -1.89
C GLY A 186 -12.63 0.69 -2.34
N ARG A 187 -13.54 -0.19 -2.77
CA ARG A 187 -13.13 -1.47 -3.37
C ARG A 187 -12.43 -1.26 -4.71
N PRO A 188 -11.51 -2.15 -5.12
CA PRO A 188 -10.82 -2.00 -6.39
C PRO A 188 -11.79 -2.04 -7.57
N VAL A 189 -11.58 -1.11 -8.51
CA VAL A 189 -12.36 -1.00 -9.74
C VAL A 189 -11.43 -0.79 -10.93
N LEU A 190 -11.94 -1.07 -12.13
CA LEU A 190 -11.29 -0.63 -13.36
C LEU A 190 -11.24 0.90 -13.44
N VAL A 191 -10.08 1.42 -13.86
CA VAL A 191 -9.85 2.86 -14.00
C VAL A 191 -10.83 3.46 -15.01
N GLY A 192 -11.51 4.53 -14.58
CA GLY A 192 -12.40 5.31 -15.43
C GLY A 192 -13.79 4.72 -15.63
N THR A 193 -14.12 3.59 -15.02
CA THR A 193 -15.43 2.92 -15.23
C THR A 193 -16.22 2.69 -13.94
N GLY A 194 -15.54 2.49 -12.81
CA GLY A 194 -16.19 2.09 -11.56
C GLY A 194 -16.63 0.63 -11.53
N ILE A 195 -16.31 -0.16 -12.56
CA ILE A 195 -16.62 -1.60 -12.62
C ILE A 195 -15.77 -2.33 -11.57
N PRO A 196 -16.38 -3.01 -10.58
CA PRO A 196 -15.64 -3.73 -9.55
C PRO A 196 -14.85 -4.91 -10.14
N THR A 197 -13.59 -5.05 -9.72
CA THR A 197 -12.73 -6.16 -10.14
C THR A 197 -13.29 -7.52 -9.71
N ALA A 198 -13.93 -7.58 -8.53
CA ALA A 198 -14.60 -8.77 -8.02
C ALA A 198 -15.64 -9.33 -8.99
N ILE A 199 -16.45 -8.48 -9.64
CA ILE A 199 -17.50 -8.90 -10.58
C ILE A 199 -16.87 -9.50 -11.85
N ILE A 200 -15.78 -8.91 -12.35
CA ILE A 200 -15.04 -9.45 -13.51
C ILE A 200 -14.45 -10.82 -13.15
N ALA A 201 -13.85 -10.94 -11.96
CA ALA A 201 -13.25 -12.18 -11.49
C ALA A 201 -14.28 -13.28 -11.23
N GLU A 202 -15.48 -12.94 -10.74
CA GLU A 202 -16.60 -13.88 -10.58
C GLU A 202 -17.06 -14.43 -11.93
N ARG A 203 -17.34 -13.57 -12.92
CA ARG A 203 -17.73 -14.03 -14.26
C ARG A 203 -16.67 -14.91 -14.92
N TYR A 204 -15.39 -14.57 -14.74
CA TYR A 204 -14.30 -15.44 -15.20
C TYR A 204 -14.30 -16.81 -14.51
N LYS A 205 -14.55 -16.85 -13.18
CA LYS A 205 -14.67 -18.12 -12.44
C LYS A 205 -15.87 -18.95 -12.89
N ASP A 206 -16.93 -18.31 -13.36
CA ASP A 206 -18.11 -18.96 -13.95
C ASP A 206 -17.85 -19.54 -15.35
N GLY A 207 -16.65 -19.34 -15.90
CA GLY A 207 -16.19 -19.98 -17.14
C GLY A 207 -16.21 -19.07 -18.37
N GLU A 208 -16.50 -17.78 -18.21
CA GLU A 208 -16.48 -16.83 -19.32
C GLU A 208 -15.06 -16.54 -19.83
N ALA A 209 -14.90 -16.50 -21.15
CA ALA A 209 -13.62 -16.20 -21.77
C ALA A 209 -13.25 -14.72 -21.62
N ILE A 210 -11.96 -14.42 -21.43
CA ILE A 210 -11.45 -13.04 -21.25
C ILE A 210 -11.87 -12.13 -22.43
N GLY A 211 -11.87 -12.65 -23.66
CA GLY A 211 -12.32 -11.89 -24.84
C GLY A 211 -13.79 -11.47 -24.75
N ALA A 212 -14.67 -12.38 -24.32
CA ALA A 212 -16.09 -12.07 -24.14
C ALA A 212 -16.29 -11.01 -23.03
N LEU A 213 -15.57 -11.13 -21.92
CA LEU A 213 -15.60 -10.12 -20.85
C LEU A 213 -15.10 -8.75 -21.34
N ALA A 214 -14.05 -8.73 -22.17
CA ALA A 214 -13.52 -7.51 -22.76
C ALA A 214 -14.55 -6.83 -23.67
N ASP A 215 -15.23 -7.60 -24.52
CA ASP A 215 -16.28 -7.11 -25.41
C ASP A 215 -17.49 -6.59 -24.62
N ASP A 216 -17.98 -7.35 -23.64
CA ASP A 216 -19.14 -7.00 -22.82
C ASP A 216 -18.95 -5.70 -22.02
N TYR A 217 -17.78 -5.52 -21.42
CA TYR A 217 -17.46 -4.31 -20.67
C TYR A 217 -16.90 -3.19 -21.56
N GLY A 218 -16.65 -3.45 -22.85
CA GLY A 218 -16.04 -2.51 -23.78
C GLY A 218 -14.64 -2.07 -23.35
N ARG A 219 -13.83 -3.00 -22.80
CA ARG A 219 -12.50 -2.74 -22.22
C ARG A 219 -11.40 -3.51 -22.91
N PRO A 220 -10.15 -3.02 -22.89
CA PRO A 220 -9.01 -3.80 -23.36
C PRO A 220 -8.85 -5.11 -22.56
N THR A 221 -8.49 -6.20 -23.25
CA THR A 221 -8.17 -7.50 -22.64
C THR A 221 -7.19 -7.38 -21.48
N LEU A 222 -6.18 -6.51 -21.61
CA LEU A 222 -5.19 -6.27 -20.55
C LEU A 222 -5.84 -5.82 -19.24
N GLU A 223 -6.86 -4.95 -19.29
CA GLU A 223 -7.53 -4.48 -18.08
C GLU A 223 -8.34 -5.58 -17.41
N ILE A 224 -9.02 -6.40 -18.21
CA ILE A 224 -9.75 -7.59 -17.71
C ILE A 224 -8.78 -8.54 -17.01
N GLU A 225 -7.62 -8.81 -17.62
CA GLU A 225 -6.59 -9.63 -16.99
C GLU A 225 -6.07 -9.03 -15.67
N GLU A 226 -5.81 -7.71 -15.62
CA GLU A 226 -5.38 -7.06 -14.38
C GLU A 226 -6.46 -7.10 -13.29
N ALA A 227 -7.74 -6.96 -13.66
CA ALA A 227 -8.86 -7.08 -12.74
C ALA A 227 -8.93 -8.48 -12.14
N ILE A 228 -8.80 -9.52 -12.98
CA ILE A 228 -8.75 -10.90 -12.52
C ILE A 228 -7.54 -11.11 -11.60
N ARG A 229 -6.34 -10.65 -11.99
CA ARG A 229 -5.12 -10.78 -11.17
C ARG A 229 -5.24 -10.08 -9.81
N CYS A 230 -5.92 -8.94 -9.76
CA CYS A 230 -6.19 -8.21 -8.53
C CYS A 230 -6.92 -9.09 -7.50
N GLU A 231 -7.88 -9.90 -7.96
CA GLU A 231 -8.72 -10.76 -7.13
C GLU A 231 -8.12 -12.16 -6.86
N LEU A 232 -6.94 -12.47 -7.42
CA LEU A 232 -6.25 -13.73 -7.15
C LEU A 232 -5.47 -13.64 -5.84
N TYR A 233 -5.88 -14.44 -4.84
CA TYR A 233 -5.11 -14.58 -3.62
C TYR A 233 -3.70 -15.09 -3.91
N THR A 234 -2.70 -14.33 -3.45
CA THR A 234 -1.32 -14.81 -3.46
C THR A 234 -1.16 -15.73 -2.26
N ARG A 235 -1.16 -17.06 -2.48
CA ARG A 235 -0.73 -18.00 -1.44
C ARG A 235 0.73 -17.72 -1.12
N ALA A 236 1.04 -17.52 0.16
CA ALA A 236 2.43 -17.56 0.63
C ALA A 236 2.95 -18.98 0.35
N ALA A 237 4.06 -19.07 -0.38
CA ALA A 237 4.83 -20.30 -0.57
C ALA A 237 5.78 -20.49 0.62
#